data_AF-W2T4X7-F1
#
_entry.id   AF-W2T4X7-F1
#
_cell.length_a   1.000
_cell.length_b   1.000
_cell.length_c   1.000
_cell.angle_alpha   90.00
_cell.angle_beta   90.00
_cell.angle_gamma   90.00
#
_symmetry.space_group_name_H-M   'P 1'
#
loop_
_entity.id
_entity.type
_entity.pdbx_description
1 polymer ?
#
loop_
_entity_poly.entity_id
_entity_poly.type
_entity_poly.pdbx_seq_one_letter_code
_entity_poly.pdbx_strand_id
1 'polypeptide(L)'
;MRWFYLLLMMSSSAYTLKFPCGPSFTPCERKAFGVKNLEEESEKQSLFYTEKQAEAKKEVTKLMSHDQILLAARQAKDYIEKIFNQTEKQLQRTTKENSFTSGELAWSHYNRGDRYTKYLSFSALISVEATRKLSKSFCAGTTSSKTFGTHYRLLPSRILDAFSLVPLDGSVIQSHCPVSTIEECIAGKYRTYSGHCNNVNHPQYGAIYEPLRRLLPPDYEDSKYHKIICFSL
;
A
#
# COMPACT_ATOMS: atom_id res chain seq x y z
N MET A 1 44.48 51.75 -11.83
CA MET A 1 43.34 51.55 -10.91
C MET A 1 42.46 50.36 -11.30
N ARG A 2 43.07 49.19 -11.55
CA ARG A 2 42.39 48.02 -12.14
C ARG A 2 42.73 46.71 -11.41
N TRP A 3 43.12 46.82 -10.14
CA TRP A 3 43.52 45.69 -9.28
C TRP A 3 42.70 45.58 -7.99
N PHE A 4 41.66 46.40 -7.83
CA PHE A 4 40.72 46.31 -6.69
C PHE A 4 39.42 45.58 -7.02
N TYR A 5 39.09 45.38 -8.31
CA TYR A 5 37.85 44.71 -8.73
C TYR A 5 37.96 43.18 -8.82
N LEU A 6 39.16 42.61 -8.75
CA LEU A 6 39.37 41.15 -8.78
C LEU A 6 39.34 40.49 -7.39
N LEU A 7 39.41 41.27 -6.32
CA LEU A 7 39.33 40.77 -4.94
C LEU A 7 37.88 40.70 -4.39
N LEU A 8 36.90 41.26 -5.11
CA LEU A 8 35.49 41.26 -4.69
C LEU A 8 34.64 40.14 -5.31
N MET A 9 35.22 39.27 -6.15
CA MET A 9 34.52 38.14 -6.81
C MET A 9 34.92 36.77 -6.25
N MET A 10 35.66 36.72 -5.13
CA MET A 10 36.04 35.48 -4.44
C MET A 10 35.37 35.34 -3.06
N SER A 11 34.23 36.00 -2.83
CA SER A 11 33.46 35.90 -1.57
C SER A 11 32.03 35.41 -1.77
N SER A 12 31.80 34.52 -2.73
CA SER A 12 30.53 33.82 -2.86
C SER A 12 30.80 32.38 -3.26
N SER A 13 30.88 31.51 -2.25
CA SER A 13 30.55 30.07 -2.27
C SER A 13 31.19 29.38 -1.07
N ALA A 14 30.84 29.80 0.15
CA ALA A 14 30.92 28.86 1.26
C ALA A 14 29.74 27.89 1.07
N TYR A 15 29.91 26.91 0.19
CA TYR A 15 29.09 25.71 0.22
C TYR A 15 29.37 25.05 1.57
N THR A 16 28.57 25.36 2.59
CA THR A 16 28.49 24.49 3.75
C THR A 16 27.74 23.24 3.31
N LEU A 17 28.45 22.33 2.67
CA LEU A 17 28.09 20.92 2.67
C LEU A 17 28.22 20.42 4.11
N LYS A 18 27.19 20.68 4.91
CA LYS A 18 27.02 20.09 6.24
C LYS A 18 25.82 19.15 6.21
N PHE A 19 26.07 17.94 5.73
CA PHE A 19 25.40 16.77 6.27
C PHE A 19 26.48 15.84 6.82
N PRO A 20 26.55 15.73 8.15
CA PRO A 20 26.24 14.43 8.72
C PRO A 20 25.20 14.58 9.83
N CYS A 21 23.96 14.30 9.48
CA CYS A 21 22.95 13.83 10.42
C CYS A 21 23.05 12.30 10.53
N GLY A 22 22.87 11.78 11.75
CA GLY A 22 22.96 10.35 12.08
C GLY A 22 21.86 9.49 11.44
N PRO A 23 21.85 8.16 11.71
CA PRO A 23 21.68 7.08 10.73
C PRO A 23 20.30 6.94 10.06
N SER A 24 19.40 7.88 10.17
CA SER A 24 18.10 7.86 9.49
C SER A 24 17.75 9.28 9.03
N PHE A 25 18.38 9.75 7.95
CA PHE A 25 17.95 10.82 7.01
C PHE A 25 17.08 11.97 7.58
N THR A 26 17.30 12.40 8.81
CA THR A 26 16.53 13.43 9.49
C THR A 26 17.42 14.65 9.65
N PRO A 27 17.05 15.81 9.08
CA PRO A 27 17.85 17.03 9.21
C PRO A 27 18.04 17.40 10.69
N CYS A 28 19.28 17.63 11.11
CA CYS A 28 19.60 18.04 12.49
C CYS A 28 19.08 19.43 12.87
N GLU A 29 18.65 20.22 11.88
CA GLU A 29 18.04 21.52 12.12
C GLU A 29 16.54 21.44 11.94
N ARG A 30 15.79 21.67 13.03
CA ARG A 30 14.34 21.92 13.01
C ARG A 30 13.93 23.18 12.24
N LYS A 31 14.87 23.87 11.59
CA LYS A 31 14.67 25.14 10.86
C LYS A 31 15.06 25.09 9.38
N ALA A 32 15.64 23.99 8.88
CA ALA A 32 16.08 23.90 7.48
C ALA A 32 14.91 23.82 6.48
N PHE A 33 13.70 23.55 6.96
CA PHE A 33 12.45 23.81 6.26
C PHE A 33 11.52 24.40 7.32
N GLY A 34 10.85 25.51 7.06
CA GLY A 34 9.99 26.23 8.02
C GLY A 34 8.73 25.48 8.46
N VAL A 35 8.83 24.19 8.79
CA VAL A 35 7.76 23.34 9.31
C VAL A 35 7.66 23.59 10.80
N LYS A 36 6.66 24.39 11.18
CA LYS A 36 6.25 24.53 12.59
C LYS A 36 5.73 23.17 13.10
N ASN A 37 6.13 22.81 14.32
CA ASN A 37 5.55 21.82 15.23
C ASN A 37 4.76 20.64 14.60
N LEU A 38 5.48 19.60 14.18
CA LEU A 38 4.91 18.32 13.72
C LEU A 38 4.28 17.46 14.85
N GLU A 39 4.52 17.76 16.12
CA GLU A 39 3.92 17.03 17.25
C GLU A 39 2.41 17.30 17.37
N GLU A 40 1.94 18.51 17.03
CA GLU A 40 0.50 18.78 16.93
C GLU A 40 -0.14 18.22 15.65
N GLU A 41 0.63 18.09 14.56
CA GLU A 41 0.14 17.57 13.30
C GLU A 41 -0.08 16.06 13.35
N SER A 42 0.72 15.26 14.06
CA SER A 42 0.49 13.81 14.11
C SER A 42 -0.77 13.43 14.89
N GLU A 43 -1.06 14.12 16.00
CA GLU A 43 -2.30 13.92 16.77
C GLU A 43 -3.53 14.47 16.03
N LYS A 44 -3.42 15.66 15.41
CA LYS A 44 -4.51 16.18 14.56
C LYS A 44 -4.73 15.31 13.33
N GLN A 45 -3.68 14.76 12.73
CA GLN A 45 -3.79 13.91 11.55
C GLN A 45 -4.36 12.53 11.87
N SER A 46 -4.04 11.94 13.03
CA SER A 46 -4.67 10.68 13.49
C SER A 46 -6.15 10.87 13.84
N LEU A 47 -6.50 11.99 14.50
CA LEU A 47 -7.88 12.36 14.84
C LEU A 47 -8.72 12.68 13.59
N PHE A 48 -8.14 13.41 12.64
CA PHE A 48 -8.78 13.75 11.36
C PHE A 48 -8.93 12.52 10.44
N TYR A 49 -8.02 11.54 10.55
CA TYR A 49 -8.17 10.24 9.88
C TYR A 49 -9.34 9.45 10.48
N THR A 50 -9.47 9.40 11.81
CA THR A 50 -10.52 8.65 12.49
C THR A 50 -11.93 9.23 12.25
N GLU A 51 -12.08 10.56 12.23
CA GLU A 51 -13.37 11.20 11.90
C GLU A 51 -13.80 10.94 10.45
N LYS A 52 -12.89 11.11 9.48
CA LYS A 52 -13.15 10.77 8.07
C LYS A 52 -13.46 9.30 7.87
N GLN A 53 -12.83 8.41 8.63
CA GLN A 53 -13.10 6.99 8.57
C GLN A 53 -14.50 6.63 9.07
N ALA A 54 -14.97 7.29 10.14
CA ALA A 54 -16.31 7.09 10.67
C ALA A 54 -17.40 7.59 9.72
N GLU A 55 -17.18 8.72 9.04
CA GLU A 55 -18.09 9.26 8.03
C GLU A 55 -18.15 8.36 6.78
N ALA A 56 -17.00 7.95 6.25
CA ALA A 56 -16.91 7.02 5.12
C ALA A 56 -17.54 5.65 5.43
N LYS A 57 -17.37 5.13 6.66
CA LYS A 57 -18.01 3.89 7.10
C LYS A 57 -19.54 4.00 7.10
N LYS A 58 -20.09 5.14 7.55
CA LYS A 58 -21.53 5.43 7.48
C LYS A 58 -22.03 5.48 6.03
N GLU A 59 -21.28 6.12 5.15
CA GLU A 59 -21.61 6.17 3.72
C GLU A 59 -21.65 4.77 3.10
N VAL A 60 -20.67 3.90 3.36
CA VAL A 60 -20.69 2.54 2.79
C VAL A 60 -21.84 1.71 3.35
N THR A 61 -22.10 1.77 4.66
CA THR A 61 -23.25 1.05 5.26
C THR A 61 -24.61 1.54 4.74
N LYS A 62 -24.70 2.79 4.28
CA LYS A 62 -25.89 3.33 3.64
C LYS A 62 -26.05 2.85 2.19
N LEU A 63 -24.94 2.53 1.53
CA LEU A 63 -24.89 2.21 0.10
C LEU A 63 -24.90 0.72 -0.21
N MET A 64 -24.42 -0.14 0.70
CA MET A 64 -24.37 -1.59 0.52
C MET A 64 -24.73 -2.34 1.80
N SER A 65 -25.51 -3.41 1.65
CA SER A 65 -25.80 -4.32 2.77
C SER A 65 -24.55 -5.11 3.15
N HIS A 66 -24.39 -5.37 4.44
CA HIS A 66 -23.31 -6.22 4.97
C HIS A 66 -23.30 -7.60 4.28
N ASP A 67 -24.47 -8.18 3.99
CA ASP A 67 -24.57 -9.47 3.29
C ASP A 67 -24.01 -9.44 1.87
N GLN A 68 -24.16 -8.31 1.16
CA GLN A 68 -23.60 -8.15 -0.18
C GLN A 68 -22.08 -8.11 -0.13
N ILE A 69 -21.51 -7.50 0.93
CA ILE A 69 -20.07 -7.46 1.17
C ILE A 69 -19.55 -8.87 1.45
N LEU A 70 -20.22 -9.61 2.33
CA LEU A 70 -19.86 -10.99 2.66
C LEU A 70 -19.94 -11.91 1.43
N LEU A 71 -20.99 -11.78 0.62
CA LEU A 71 -21.16 -12.56 -0.60
C LEU A 71 -20.07 -12.25 -1.63
N ALA A 72 -19.79 -10.96 -1.87
CA ALA A 72 -18.73 -10.54 -2.79
C ALA A 72 -17.36 -11.06 -2.33
N ALA A 73 -17.09 -11.00 -1.03
CA ALA A 73 -15.87 -11.50 -0.41
C ALA A 73 -15.71 -13.02 -0.61
N ARG A 74 -16.77 -13.81 -0.36
CA ARG A 74 -16.76 -15.26 -0.59
C ARG A 74 -16.50 -15.62 -2.04
N GLN A 75 -17.26 -15.02 -2.96
CA GLN A 75 -17.10 -15.28 -4.39
C GLN A 75 -15.72 -14.88 -4.92
N ALA A 76 -15.14 -13.79 -4.40
CA ALA A 76 -13.79 -13.37 -4.75
C ALA A 76 -12.77 -14.43 -4.32
N LYS A 77 -12.88 -14.90 -3.07
CA LYS A 77 -12.00 -15.93 -2.52
C LYS A 77 -12.07 -17.23 -3.33
N ASP A 78 -13.28 -17.74 -3.59
CA ASP A 78 -13.46 -18.99 -4.36
C ASP A 78 -12.91 -18.89 -5.79
N TYR A 79 -13.09 -17.74 -6.43
CA TYR A 79 -12.56 -17.48 -7.77
C TYR A 79 -11.03 -17.46 -7.79
N ILE A 80 -10.42 -16.71 -6.87
CA ILE A 80 -8.96 -16.63 -6.76
C ILE A 80 -8.37 -17.99 -6.37
N GLU A 81 -8.97 -18.72 -5.44
CA GLU A 81 -8.54 -20.06 -5.04
C GLU A 81 -8.52 -21.03 -6.23
N LYS A 82 -9.56 -21.00 -7.07
CA LYS A 82 -9.61 -21.79 -8.30
C LYS A 82 -8.48 -21.45 -9.26
N ILE A 83 -8.28 -20.16 -9.57
CA ILE A 83 -7.24 -19.72 -10.50
C ILE A 83 -5.86 -20.03 -9.94
N PHE A 84 -5.63 -19.70 -8.68
CA PHE A 84 -4.35 -19.88 -8.02
C PHE A 84 -3.90 -21.36 -8.03
N ASN A 85 -4.82 -22.27 -7.70
CA ASN A 85 -4.58 -23.71 -7.76
C ASN A 85 -4.36 -24.23 -9.20
N GLN A 86 -5.08 -23.67 -10.18
CA GLN A 86 -4.90 -24.04 -11.59
C GLN A 86 -3.55 -23.57 -12.12
N THR A 87 -3.16 -22.32 -11.83
CA THR A 87 -1.88 -21.74 -12.23
C THR A 87 -0.71 -22.47 -11.57
N GLU A 88 -0.80 -22.81 -10.29
CA GLU A 88 0.24 -23.57 -9.60
C GLU A 88 0.46 -24.95 -10.25
N LYS A 89 -0.63 -25.66 -10.59
CA LYS A 89 -0.54 -26.93 -11.32
C LYS A 89 0.07 -26.76 -12.71
N GLN A 90 -0.26 -25.68 -13.42
CA GLN A 90 0.29 -25.41 -14.75
C GLN A 90 1.80 -25.12 -14.68
N LEU A 91 2.23 -24.28 -13.75
CA LEU A 91 3.65 -23.95 -13.55
C LEU A 91 4.48 -25.17 -13.18
N GLN A 92 3.95 -26.07 -12.33
CA GLN A 92 4.65 -27.30 -11.93
C GLN A 92 4.66 -28.36 -13.05
N ARG A 93 3.62 -28.43 -13.88
CA ARG A 93 3.55 -29.40 -14.99
C ARG A 93 4.57 -29.11 -16.10
N THR A 94 4.97 -27.86 -16.27
CA THR A 94 5.93 -27.45 -17.31
C THR A 94 7.38 -27.77 -16.97
N THR A 95 7.69 -28.15 -15.72
CA THR A 95 9.07 -28.29 -15.24
C THR A 95 9.30 -29.70 -14.71
N LYS A 96 10.06 -30.52 -15.43
CA LYS A 96 10.57 -31.81 -14.91
C LYS A 96 11.98 -31.60 -14.37
N GLU A 97 12.35 -32.18 -13.23
CA GLU A 97 13.70 -31.98 -12.66
C GLU A 97 14.82 -32.35 -13.65
N ASN A 98 14.58 -33.37 -14.49
CA ASN A 98 15.53 -33.84 -15.49
C ASN A 98 15.70 -32.89 -16.70
N SER A 99 14.91 -31.83 -16.83
CA SER A 99 15.04 -30.86 -17.92
C SER A 99 15.99 -29.69 -17.59
N PHE A 100 16.57 -29.66 -16.38
CA PHE A 100 17.42 -28.57 -15.92
C PHE A 100 18.86 -29.03 -15.70
N THR A 101 19.80 -28.16 -16.04
CA THR A 101 21.20 -28.29 -15.66
C THR A 101 21.37 -28.05 -14.16
N SER A 102 22.48 -28.55 -13.59
CA SER A 102 22.78 -28.33 -12.16
C SER A 102 22.87 -26.84 -11.79
N GLY A 103 23.31 -25.98 -12.71
CA GLY A 103 23.36 -24.54 -12.51
C GLY A 103 21.98 -23.89 -12.42
N GLU A 104 21.04 -24.30 -13.26
CA GLU A 104 19.65 -23.82 -13.23
C GLU A 104 18.92 -24.29 -11.96
N LEU A 105 19.17 -25.53 -11.51
CA LEU A 105 18.63 -26.03 -10.25
C LEU A 105 19.17 -25.24 -9.05
N ALA A 106 20.48 -25.00 -9.00
CA ALA A 106 21.08 -24.17 -7.95
C ALA A 106 20.53 -22.73 -7.96
N TRP A 107 20.37 -22.14 -9.14
CA TRP A 107 19.75 -20.81 -9.29
C TRP A 107 18.28 -20.80 -8.82
N SER A 108 17.51 -21.83 -9.16
CA SER A 108 16.12 -21.99 -8.72
C SER A 108 16.03 -22.10 -7.19
N HIS A 109 16.91 -22.86 -6.56
CA HIS A 109 16.96 -22.97 -5.10
C HIS A 109 17.32 -21.63 -4.42
N TYR A 110 18.23 -20.85 -5.01
CA TYR A 110 18.62 -19.55 -4.48
C TYR A 110 17.52 -18.49 -4.65
N ASN A 111 16.79 -18.52 -5.77
CA ASN A 111 15.74 -17.57 -6.12
C ASN A 111 14.32 -18.08 -5.83
N ARG A 112 14.20 -19.11 -4.98
CA ARG A 112 12.89 -19.66 -4.63
C ARG A 112 12.05 -18.57 -3.98
N GLY A 113 10.81 -18.40 -4.47
CA GLY A 113 9.87 -17.46 -3.90
C GLY A 113 9.57 -17.81 -2.44
N ASP A 114 9.55 -16.80 -1.58
CA ASP A 114 9.16 -16.98 -0.19
C ASP A 114 7.67 -17.33 -0.08
N ARG A 115 7.36 -18.25 0.84
CA ARG A 115 6.00 -18.72 1.09
C ARG A 115 5.13 -17.61 1.67
N TYR A 116 5.69 -16.69 2.46
CA TYR A 116 4.92 -15.58 3.00
C TYR A 116 4.54 -14.59 1.89
N THR A 117 5.43 -14.28 0.96
CA THR A 117 5.11 -13.50 -0.25
C THR A 117 3.96 -14.12 -1.05
N LYS A 118 3.95 -15.45 -1.20
CA LYS A 118 2.85 -16.19 -1.84
C LYS A 118 1.51 -15.94 -1.14
N TYR A 119 1.50 -15.99 0.20
CA TYR A 119 0.32 -15.72 1.01
C TYR A 119 -0.16 -14.26 0.85
N LEU A 120 0.73 -13.27 0.96
CA LEU A 120 0.40 -11.85 0.77
C LEU A 120 -0.18 -11.56 -0.61
N SER A 121 0.39 -12.21 -1.64
CA SER A 121 -0.07 -12.08 -3.02
C SER A 121 -1.50 -12.63 -3.16
N PHE A 122 -1.78 -13.77 -2.53
CA PHE A 122 -3.12 -14.35 -2.48
C PHE A 122 -4.12 -13.41 -1.78
N SER A 123 -3.76 -12.84 -0.62
CA SER A 123 -4.58 -11.86 0.12
C SER A 123 -4.88 -10.60 -0.69
N ALA A 124 -3.87 -10.08 -1.40
CA ALA A 124 -3.99 -8.91 -2.25
C ALA A 124 -4.92 -9.18 -3.45
N LEU A 125 -4.76 -10.33 -4.11
CA LEU A 125 -5.61 -10.73 -5.24
C LEU A 125 -7.08 -10.87 -4.84
N ILE A 126 -7.35 -11.49 -3.68
CA ILE A 126 -8.71 -11.60 -3.16
C ILE A 126 -9.30 -10.21 -2.90
N SER A 127 -8.52 -9.30 -2.30
CA SER A 127 -8.95 -7.93 -2.02
C SER A 127 -9.28 -7.14 -3.29
N VAL A 128 -8.45 -7.27 -4.33
CA VAL A 128 -8.67 -6.62 -5.63
C VAL A 128 -9.95 -7.16 -6.28
N GLU A 129 -10.12 -8.47 -6.30
CA GLU A 129 -11.31 -9.11 -6.88
C GLU A 129 -12.59 -8.78 -6.11
N ALA A 130 -12.54 -8.76 -4.77
CA ALA A 130 -13.64 -8.36 -3.92
C ALA A 130 -14.06 -6.91 -4.23
N THR A 131 -13.10 -5.99 -4.27
CA THR A 131 -13.34 -4.58 -4.63
C THR A 131 -13.92 -4.45 -6.03
N ARG A 132 -13.42 -5.23 -6.99
CA ARG A 132 -13.95 -5.27 -8.36
C ARG A 132 -15.42 -5.71 -8.38
N LYS A 133 -15.78 -6.73 -7.60
CA LYS A 133 -17.17 -7.22 -7.49
C LYS A 133 -18.07 -6.18 -6.83
N LEU A 134 -17.64 -5.58 -5.72
CA LEU A 134 -18.36 -4.52 -5.02
C LEU A 134 -18.61 -3.31 -5.93
N SER A 135 -17.57 -2.85 -6.63
CA SER A 135 -17.66 -1.76 -7.62
C SER A 135 -18.68 -2.05 -8.73
N LYS A 136 -18.68 -3.28 -9.26
CA LYS A 136 -19.66 -3.70 -10.28
C LYS A 136 -21.09 -3.70 -9.74
N SER A 137 -21.31 -4.28 -8.56
CA SER A 137 -22.62 -4.32 -7.92
C SER A 137 -23.15 -2.92 -7.62
N PHE A 138 -22.29 -2.00 -7.20
CA PHE A 138 -22.64 -0.60 -6.97
C PHE A 138 -23.08 0.11 -8.26
N CYS A 139 -22.27 0.03 -9.32
CA CYS A 139 -22.58 0.67 -10.60
C CYS A 139 -23.85 0.12 -11.27
N ALA A 140 -24.27 -1.10 -10.93
CA ALA A 140 -25.50 -1.71 -11.42
C ALA A 140 -26.78 -1.19 -10.70
N GLY A 141 -26.67 -0.77 -9.44
CA GLY A 141 -27.81 -0.29 -8.63
C GLY A 141 -28.19 1.17 -8.84
N THR A 142 -27.29 2.00 -9.40
CA THR A 142 -27.55 3.43 -9.63
C THR A 142 -28.18 3.67 -11.01
N THR A 143 -29.48 3.95 -11.05
CA THR A 143 -30.23 4.44 -12.22
C THR A 143 -30.05 5.95 -12.50
N SER A 144 -29.35 6.68 -11.63
CA SER A 144 -29.12 8.12 -11.78
C SER A 144 -27.77 8.44 -12.41
N SER A 145 -27.78 8.62 -13.74
CA SER A 145 -27.52 9.91 -14.39
C SER A 145 -27.04 9.67 -15.82
N LYS A 146 -28.00 9.78 -16.75
CA LYS A 146 -27.70 10.09 -18.15
C LYS A 146 -27.13 11.51 -18.20
N THR A 147 -25.81 11.67 -18.30
CA THR A 147 -25.25 12.90 -18.86
C THR A 147 -23.95 12.62 -19.62
N PHE A 148 -24.15 12.43 -20.93
CA PHE A 148 -23.37 12.94 -22.07
C PHE A 148 -21.90 13.35 -21.82
N GLY A 149 -20.98 12.56 -22.35
CA GLY A 149 -19.56 12.91 -22.47
C GLY A 149 -18.68 11.68 -22.30
N THR A 150 -17.98 11.31 -23.36
CA THR A 150 -17.00 10.21 -23.44
C THR A 150 -16.04 10.17 -22.25
N HIS A 151 -15.73 8.95 -21.80
CA HIS A 151 -14.73 8.53 -20.78
C HIS A 151 -15.28 8.11 -19.40
N TYR A 152 -15.41 6.79 -19.23
CA TYR A 152 -15.36 5.99 -18.00
C TYR A 152 -16.32 6.36 -16.84
N ARG A 153 -17.25 5.44 -16.53
CA ARG A 153 -18.07 5.44 -15.31
C ARG A 153 -17.18 5.15 -14.08
N LEU A 154 -16.47 6.16 -13.61
CA LEU A 154 -15.66 6.11 -12.41
C LEU A 154 -16.56 6.36 -11.20
N LEU A 155 -16.51 5.47 -10.20
CA LEU A 155 -17.00 5.82 -8.87
C LEU A 155 -16.26 7.09 -8.41
N PRO A 156 -16.91 8.04 -7.73
CA PRO A 156 -16.21 9.13 -7.07
C PRO A 156 -15.08 8.56 -6.21
N SER A 157 -13.87 9.12 -6.29
CA SER A 157 -12.69 8.62 -5.56
C SER A 157 -12.96 8.40 -4.06
N ARG A 158 -13.84 9.22 -3.48
CA ARG A 158 -14.30 9.11 -2.09
C ARG A 158 -14.95 7.75 -1.76
N ILE A 159 -15.77 7.20 -2.66
CA ILE A 159 -16.44 5.90 -2.44
C ILE A 159 -15.43 4.75 -2.57
N LEU A 160 -14.48 4.87 -3.48
CA LEU A 160 -13.40 3.89 -3.64
C LEU A 160 -12.45 3.88 -2.42
N ASP A 161 -12.17 5.07 -1.86
CA ASP A 161 -11.45 5.20 -0.60
C ASP A 161 -12.23 4.64 0.59
N ALA A 162 -13.56 4.68 0.53
CA ALA A 162 -14.40 4.11 1.57
C ALA A 162 -14.40 2.57 1.57
N PHE A 163 -14.10 1.91 0.44
CA PHE A 163 -14.00 0.44 0.41
C PHE A 163 -12.86 -0.12 1.26
N SER A 164 -11.76 0.62 1.46
CA SER A 164 -10.69 0.21 2.39
C SER A 164 -11.11 0.28 3.87
N LEU A 165 -12.25 0.91 4.17
CA LEU A 165 -12.75 1.14 5.53
C LEU A 165 -13.95 0.26 5.87
N VAL A 166 -14.32 -0.64 4.94
CA VAL A 166 -15.41 -1.58 5.13
C VAL A 166 -15.03 -2.57 6.22
N PRO A 167 -15.85 -2.75 7.26
CA PRO A 167 -15.58 -3.74 8.28
C PRO A 167 -15.59 -5.13 7.63
N LEU A 168 -14.46 -5.82 7.74
CA LEU A 168 -14.28 -7.19 7.28
C LEU A 168 -14.79 -8.22 8.29
N ASP A 169 -15.31 -7.80 9.43
CA ASP A 169 -15.75 -8.67 10.51
C ASP A 169 -16.76 -9.70 10.03
N GLY A 170 -16.47 -10.99 10.28
CA GLY A 170 -17.31 -12.11 9.85
C GLY A 170 -17.18 -12.47 8.36
N SER A 171 -16.33 -11.78 7.60
CA SER A 171 -16.03 -12.13 6.21
C SER A 171 -14.95 -13.21 6.12
N VAL A 172 -14.99 -14.00 5.05
CA VAL A 172 -13.96 -15.01 4.77
C VAL A 172 -12.61 -14.37 4.44
N ILE A 173 -12.60 -13.10 4.05
CA ILE A 173 -11.37 -12.36 3.72
C ILE A 173 -10.61 -11.98 4.99
N GLN A 174 -11.29 -11.80 6.13
CA GLN A 174 -10.67 -11.39 7.40
C GLN A 174 -9.51 -12.30 7.81
N SER A 175 -9.67 -13.62 7.71
CA SER A 175 -8.62 -14.60 8.04
C SER A 175 -7.46 -14.64 7.02
N HIS A 176 -7.64 -14.00 5.88
CA HIS A 176 -6.65 -13.94 4.81
C HIS A 176 -5.93 -12.60 4.74
N CYS A 177 -6.37 -11.56 5.47
CA CYS A 177 -5.61 -10.31 5.54
C CYS A 177 -4.43 -10.45 6.51
N PRO A 178 -3.24 -9.93 6.17
CA PRO A 178 -2.13 -9.90 7.11
C PRO A 178 -2.46 -8.98 8.29
N VAL A 179 -2.30 -9.49 9.51
CA VAL A 179 -2.42 -8.70 10.73
C VAL A 179 -1.01 -8.30 11.15
N SER A 180 -0.68 -7.02 11.01
CA SER A 180 0.60 -6.48 11.48
C SER A 180 0.37 -5.66 12.74
N THR A 181 0.34 -6.34 13.89
CA THR A 181 0.20 -5.71 15.20
C THR A 181 1.57 -5.60 15.86
N ILE A 182 2.32 -4.57 15.49
CA ILE A 182 3.44 -4.11 16.31
C ILE A 182 2.86 -3.14 17.33
N GLU A 183 2.63 -3.63 18.55
CA GLU A 183 2.08 -2.81 19.64
C GLU A 183 3.15 -1.86 20.19
N GLU A 184 4.39 -2.32 20.32
CA GLU A 184 5.51 -1.53 20.83
C GLU A 184 6.82 -1.92 20.12
N CYS A 185 7.62 -0.91 19.79
CA CYS A 185 8.96 -1.11 19.22
C CYS A 185 10.00 -1.28 20.32
N ILE A 186 10.67 -2.43 20.33
CA ILE A 186 11.76 -2.70 21.28
C ILE A 186 12.98 -1.84 20.93
N ALA A 187 13.49 -1.08 21.89
CA ALA A 187 14.71 -0.31 21.73
C ALA A 187 15.92 -1.23 21.50
N GLY A 188 16.61 -1.05 20.37
CA GLY A 188 17.79 -1.82 19.99
C GLY A 188 18.87 -0.94 19.39
N LYS A 189 20.14 -1.35 19.53
CA LYS A 189 21.28 -0.63 18.94
C LYS A 189 21.44 -0.87 17.43
N TYR A 190 20.79 -1.89 16.89
CA TYR A 190 20.93 -2.33 15.51
C TYR A 190 19.58 -2.37 14.81
N ARG A 191 19.60 -2.28 13.47
CA ARG A 191 18.41 -2.42 12.66
C ARG A 191 17.89 -3.85 12.73
N THR A 192 16.58 -3.99 12.74
CA THR A 192 15.94 -5.29 12.54
C THR A 192 16.21 -5.78 11.12
N TYR A 193 16.38 -7.09 10.95
CA TYR A 193 16.55 -7.69 9.61
C TYR A 193 15.36 -7.38 8.69
N SER A 194 14.16 -7.28 9.26
CA SER A 194 12.93 -7.00 8.54
C SER A 194 12.71 -5.50 8.24
N GLY A 195 13.52 -4.59 8.79
CA GLY A 195 13.35 -3.14 8.64
C GLY A 195 12.24 -2.54 9.51
N HIS A 196 11.47 -3.36 10.24
CA HIS A 196 10.45 -2.89 11.18
C HIS A 196 11.06 -2.06 12.31
N CYS A 197 10.28 -1.12 12.84
CA CYS A 197 10.64 -0.23 13.95
C CYS A 197 11.83 0.71 13.68
N ASN A 198 12.18 0.94 12.41
CA ASN A 198 13.10 2.02 12.05
C ASN A 198 12.45 3.39 12.27
N ASN A 199 11.15 3.49 12.03
CA ASN A 199 10.31 4.60 12.44
C ASN A 199 9.41 4.13 13.59
N VAL A 200 9.62 4.68 14.80
CA VAL A 200 8.87 4.28 16.01
C VAL A 200 7.39 4.66 15.90
N ASN A 201 7.07 5.79 15.27
CA ASN A 201 5.70 6.25 15.09
C ASN A 201 4.95 5.45 14.01
N HIS A 202 5.69 4.90 13.04
CA HIS A 202 5.15 4.06 11.98
C HIS A 202 6.03 2.83 11.77
N PRO A 203 5.88 1.79 12.62
CA PRO A 203 6.78 0.65 12.68
C PRO A 203 6.96 -0.13 11.37
N GLN A 204 5.99 -0.02 10.47
CA GLN A 204 5.96 -0.75 9.18
C GLN A 204 6.62 0.05 8.04
N TYR A 205 6.92 1.34 8.22
CA TYR A 205 7.46 2.16 7.13
C TYR A 205 8.87 1.73 6.74
N GLY A 206 9.00 1.24 5.50
CA GLY A 206 10.26 0.75 4.96
C GLY A 206 10.61 -0.67 5.41
N ALA A 207 9.67 -1.39 6.02
CA ALA A 207 9.83 -2.79 6.35
C ALA A 207 9.59 -3.69 5.13
N ILE A 208 10.12 -4.92 5.19
CA ILE A 208 9.83 -5.97 4.22
C ILE A 208 8.36 -6.39 4.28
N TYR A 209 7.83 -6.93 3.18
CA TYR A 209 6.45 -7.39 3.05
C TYR A 209 5.37 -6.30 3.15
N GLU A 210 5.77 -5.03 3.19
CA GLU A 210 4.86 -3.90 3.17
C GLU A 210 4.61 -3.37 1.75
N PRO A 211 3.42 -2.84 1.46
CA PRO A 211 3.09 -2.34 0.14
C PRO A 211 3.92 -1.11 -0.24
N LEU A 212 4.27 -1.00 -1.52
CA LEU A 212 4.96 0.17 -2.03
C LEU A 212 4.04 1.41 -1.97
N ARG A 213 4.57 2.49 -1.39
CA ARG A 213 3.88 3.78 -1.38
C ARG A 213 3.83 4.36 -2.79
N ARG A 214 2.64 4.79 -3.22
CA ARG A 214 2.45 5.44 -4.51
C ARG A 214 2.50 6.96 -4.34
N LEU A 215 3.25 7.64 -5.22
CA LEU A 215 3.28 9.11 -5.29
C LEU A 215 2.12 9.65 -6.13
N LEU A 216 1.63 8.85 -7.08
CA LEU A 216 0.51 9.18 -7.97
C LEU A 216 -0.57 8.10 -7.87
N PRO A 217 -1.84 8.44 -8.18
CA PRO A 217 -2.90 7.45 -8.30
C PRO A 217 -2.53 6.33 -9.28
N PRO A 218 -2.98 5.09 -9.05
CA PRO A 218 -2.69 3.99 -9.95
C PRO A 218 -3.43 4.18 -11.29
N ASP A 219 -2.76 3.92 -12.40
CA ASP A 219 -3.38 3.83 -13.73
C ASP A 219 -3.25 2.39 -14.22
N TYR A 220 -4.38 1.72 -14.38
CA TYR A 220 -4.47 0.31 -14.78
C TYR A 220 -5.18 0.20 -16.12
N GLU A 221 -4.93 -0.88 -16.85
CA GLU A 221 -5.50 -1.14 -18.19
C GLU A 221 -7.02 -1.03 -18.24
N ASP A 222 -7.70 -1.48 -17.19
CA ASP A 222 -9.16 -1.43 -17.12
C ASP A 222 -9.72 -0.07 -16.67
N SER A 223 -8.84 0.94 -16.56
CA SER A 223 -9.10 2.31 -16.12
C SER A 223 -9.89 2.38 -14.81
N LYS A 224 -9.72 1.37 -13.95
CA LYS A 224 -10.43 1.26 -12.66
C LYS A 224 -9.43 1.26 -11.52
N TYR A 225 -9.68 2.17 -10.59
CA TYR A 225 -8.99 2.20 -9.30
C TYR A 225 -9.52 1.06 -8.42
N HIS A 226 -8.63 0.15 -8.03
CA HIS A 226 -8.93 -0.91 -7.06
C HIS A 226 -8.11 -0.63 -5.80
N LYS A 227 -8.78 -0.20 -4.72
CA LYS A 227 -8.12 -0.06 -3.41
C LYS A 227 -8.14 -1.40 -2.68
N ILE A 228 -7.03 -1.76 -2.06
CA ILE A 228 -6.84 -3.10 -1.50
C ILE A 228 -7.42 -3.14 -0.08
N ILE A 229 -8.50 -3.89 0.13
CA ILE A 229 -9.24 -3.94 1.40
C ILE A 229 -8.37 -4.49 2.55
N CYS A 230 -7.52 -5.49 2.29
CA CYS A 230 -6.63 -6.05 3.31
C CYS A 230 -5.42 -5.18 3.70
N PHE A 231 -5.11 -4.13 2.95
CA PHE A 231 -3.89 -3.33 3.14
C PHE A 231 -4.27 -1.87 3.26
N SER A 232 -4.63 -1.49 4.49
CA SER A 232 -4.90 -0.10 4.88
C SER A 232 -3.57 0.58 5.16
N LEU A 233 -3.10 1.43 4.24
CA LEU A 233 -2.01 2.38 4.47
C LEU A 233 -2.49 3.66 5.17
#